data_AF-A0A7R9TP83-F1
#
_entry.id   AF-A0A7R9TP83-F1
#
_cell.length_a   1.000
_cell.length_b   1.000
_cell.length_c   1.000
_cell.angle_alpha   90.00
_cell.angle_beta   90.00
_cell.angle_gamma   90.00
#
_symmetry.space_group_name_H-M   'P 1'
#
loop_
_entity.id
_entity.type
_entity.pdbx_description
1 polymer ?
#
loop_
_entity_poly.entity_id
_entity_poly.type
_entity_poly.pdbx_seq_one_letter_code
_entity_poly.pdbx_strand_id
1 'polypeptide(L)'
;GGDASGMGSHGVHGVHGACVSPWMARGRSGAKPLASWRDLLRSETSSASATTEEEETLRGPRCAGGSSAGAAVAVAAGVVHASVGSDTGGSVRLPAAYNGLVGYKPSYGVVSRWGLVPYCASLDTVGFITRDVADAATLLDITQGIDPLDATSVDADPRTTRLLRSLGVGVGV
;
A
#
# COMPACT_ATOMS: atom_id res chain seq x y z
N GLY A 1 5.47 -3.44 -9.41
CA GLY A 1 6.56 -2.44 -9.45
C GLY A 1 6.63 -1.70 -8.12
N GLY A 2 7.70 -0.96 -7.88
CA GLY A 2 7.98 -0.22 -6.65
C GLY A 2 9.34 0.46 -6.75
N ASP A 3 9.80 1.08 -5.67
CA ASP A 3 11.15 1.65 -5.66
C ASP A 3 12.20 0.56 -5.36
N ALA A 4 13.27 0.53 -6.15
CA ALA A 4 14.31 -0.49 -6.10
C ALA A 4 14.96 -0.58 -4.72
N SER A 5 15.12 -1.81 -4.21
CA SER A 5 15.67 -2.09 -2.88
C SER A 5 14.94 -1.39 -1.72
N GLY A 6 13.71 -0.94 -1.93
CA GLY A 6 12.96 -0.18 -0.94
C GLY A 6 13.33 1.31 -0.87
N MET A 7 14.24 1.79 -1.71
CA MET A 7 14.78 3.16 -1.69
C MET A 7 13.97 4.10 -2.58
N GLY A 8 13.00 4.78 -1.97
CA GLY A 8 12.21 5.81 -2.63
C GLY A 8 10.85 5.95 -1.96
N SER A 9 10.19 7.09 -2.23
CA SER A 9 8.91 7.43 -1.63
C SER A 9 7.79 7.64 -2.66
N HIS A 10 8.09 7.59 -3.95
CA HIS A 10 7.12 7.95 -5.01
C HIS A 10 6.77 6.77 -5.93
N GLY A 11 7.47 5.64 -5.84
CA GLY A 11 7.21 4.47 -6.69
C GLY A 11 7.66 4.66 -8.14
N VAL A 12 8.67 5.51 -8.37
CA VAL A 12 9.16 5.91 -9.71
C VAL A 12 10.50 5.29 -10.07
N HIS A 13 11.23 4.72 -9.10
CA HIS A 13 12.57 4.17 -9.29
C HIS A 13 12.55 2.64 -9.40
N GLY A 14 11.85 2.11 -10.40
CA GLY A 14 11.76 0.66 -10.66
C GLY A 14 12.25 0.29 -12.06
N VAL A 15 12.92 -0.87 -12.18
CA VAL A 15 13.39 -1.40 -13.49
C VAL A 15 12.24 -1.73 -14.46
N HIS A 16 11.02 -1.82 -13.94
CA HIS A 16 9.80 -2.08 -14.72
C HIS A 16 8.98 -0.81 -14.97
N GLY A 17 9.56 0.38 -14.76
CA GLY A 17 8.89 1.67 -14.86
C GLY A 17 8.20 2.11 -13.58
N ALA A 18 7.66 3.34 -13.62
CA ALA A 18 6.96 3.96 -12.50
C ALA A 18 5.59 3.32 -12.26
N CYS A 19 5.20 3.20 -11.00
CA CYS A 19 3.86 2.77 -10.61
C CYS A 19 2.90 3.96 -10.57
N VAL A 20 1.77 3.79 -11.23
CA VAL A 20 0.77 4.84 -11.42
C VAL A 20 -0.45 4.55 -10.56
N SER A 21 -0.94 5.56 -9.86
CA SER A 21 -2.14 5.42 -9.02
C SER A 21 -3.39 5.17 -9.89
N PRO A 22 -4.25 4.19 -9.55
CA PRO A 22 -5.45 3.87 -10.33
C PRO A 22 -6.56 4.92 -10.18
N TRP A 23 -6.42 5.87 -9.24
CA TRP A 23 -7.42 6.91 -8.99
C TRP A 23 -7.44 8.04 -10.03
N MET A 24 -6.58 7.95 -11.04
CA MET A 24 -6.47 8.92 -12.13
C MET A 24 -7.69 8.99 -13.06
N ALA A 25 -8.66 8.07 -12.95
CA ALA A 25 -9.80 8.01 -13.87
C ALA A 25 -11.07 8.75 -13.39
N ARG A 26 -11.07 9.42 -12.23
CA ARG A 26 -12.24 10.20 -11.78
C ARG A 26 -12.03 11.69 -12.00
N GLY A 27 -12.14 12.11 -13.26
CA GLY A 27 -12.56 13.48 -13.56
C GLY A 27 -13.93 13.74 -12.92
N ARG A 28 -14.12 14.92 -12.32
CA ARG A 28 -15.41 15.39 -11.75
C ARG A 28 -16.47 15.48 -12.86
N SER A 29 -17.05 14.36 -13.27
CA SER A 29 -18.30 14.28 -14.05
C SER A 29 -18.69 12.81 -14.25
N GLY A 30 -19.48 12.25 -13.32
CA GLY A 30 -20.34 11.07 -13.59
C GLY A 30 -19.69 9.79 -14.15
N ALA A 31 -18.36 9.67 -14.19
CA ALA A 31 -17.69 8.52 -14.77
C ALA A 31 -17.90 7.29 -13.88
N LYS A 32 -18.51 6.26 -14.45
CA LYS A 32 -18.76 4.97 -13.81
C LYS A 32 -17.43 4.40 -13.28
N PRO A 33 -17.42 3.71 -12.13
CA PRO A 33 -16.20 3.07 -11.63
C PRO A 33 -15.63 2.15 -12.72
N LEU A 34 -14.31 2.18 -12.91
CA LEU A 34 -13.62 1.25 -13.80
C LEU A 34 -13.94 -0.16 -13.31
N ALA A 35 -14.73 -0.88 -14.11
CA ALA A 35 -15.34 -2.13 -13.71
C ALA A 35 -14.34 -3.31 -13.77
N SER A 36 -13.20 -3.14 -14.44
CA SER A 36 -12.19 -4.20 -14.50
C SER A 36 -10.75 -3.71 -14.74
N TRP A 37 -9.81 -4.56 -14.34
CA TRP A 37 -8.37 -4.45 -14.62
C TRP A 37 -8.00 -4.27 -16.09
N ARG A 38 -8.85 -4.74 -17.02
CA ARG A 38 -8.61 -4.57 -18.46
C ARG A 38 -8.74 -3.13 -18.92
N ASP A 39 -9.48 -2.30 -18.17
CA ASP A 39 -9.67 -0.89 -18.50
C ASP A 39 -8.46 -0.05 -18.05
N LEU A 40 -7.78 -0.48 -17.00
CA LEU A 40 -6.52 0.09 -16.49
C LEU A 40 -5.34 -0.10 -17.48
N LEU A 41 -5.28 -1.26 -18.15
CA LEU A 41 -4.27 -1.52 -19.18
C LEU A 41 -4.52 -0.74 -20.48
N ARG A 42 -5.77 -0.32 -20.73
CA ARG A 42 -6.14 0.45 -21.93
C ARG A 42 -5.90 1.94 -21.81
N SER A 43 -5.79 2.48 -20.59
CA SER A 43 -5.51 3.92 -20.41
C SER A 43 -4.06 4.30 -20.72
N GLU A 44 -3.14 3.35 -20.88
CA GLU A 44 -1.72 3.65 -21.17
C GLU A 44 -1.45 4.05 -22.64
N THR A 45 -2.46 4.01 -23.54
CA THR A 45 -2.26 4.26 -24.98
C THR A 45 -2.87 5.55 -25.52
N SER A 46 -3.37 6.46 -24.69
CA SER A 46 -3.95 7.73 -25.17
C SER A 46 -2.93 8.88 -25.07
N SER A 47 -2.34 9.26 -26.20
CA SER A 47 -1.56 10.49 -26.35
C SER A 47 -2.47 11.73 -26.21
N ALA A 48 -2.15 12.63 -25.28
CA ALA A 48 -2.98 13.78 -24.94
C ALA A 48 -2.97 14.89 -26.02
N SER A 49 -4.15 15.46 -26.29
CA SER A 49 -4.33 16.71 -27.05
C SER A 49 -4.09 17.92 -26.14
N ALA A 50 -3.52 18.99 -26.69
CA ALA A 50 -3.12 20.22 -25.98
C ALA A 50 -4.23 20.83 -25.09
N THR A 51 -4.15 20.53 -23.79
CA THR A 51 -4.79 21.29 -22.70
C THR A 51 -3.74 22.19 -22.06
N THR A 52 -4.13 23.25 -21.35
CA THR A 52 -3.18 24.13 -20.65
C THR A 52 -2.28 23.32 -19.69
N GLU A 53 -1.05 23.76 -19.45
CA GLU A 53 -0.10 23.04 -18.57
C GLU A 53 -0.68 22.75 -17.17
N GLU A 54 -1.53 23.64 -16.66
CA GLU A 54 -2.25 23.46 -15.41
C GLU A 54 -3.29 22.32 -15.47
N GLU A 55 -4.04 22.21 -16.58
CA GLU A 55 -5.00 21.11 -16.80
C GLU A 55 -4.32 19.77 -17.08
N GLU A 56 -3.17 19.77 -17.78
CA GLU A 56 -2.36 18.58 -18.00
C GLU A 56 -1.71 18.09 -16.71
N THR A 57 -1.23 18.98 -15.85
CA THR A 57 -0.71 18.65 -14.51
C THR A 57 -1.79 18.06 -13.60
N LEU A 58 -3.04 18.51 -13.75
CA LEU A 58 -4.20 17.98 -13.03
C LEU A 58 -4.75 16.67 -13.61
N ARG A 59 -4.48 16.37 -14.89
CA ARG A 59 -4.96 15.17 -15.61
C ARG A 59 -3.89 14.09 -15.80
N GLY A 60 -2.62 14.41 -15.56
CA GLY A 60 -1.48 13.53 -15.79
C GLY A 60 -1.31 12.42 -14.74
N PRO A 61 -0.38 11.48 -15.00
CA PRO A 61 -0.14 10.35 -14.13
C PRO A 61 0.23 10.73 -12.70
N ARG A 62 -0.61 10.32 -11.76
CA ARG A 62 -0.40 10.49 -10.32
C ARG A 62 0.51 9.38 -9.81
N CYS A 63 1.54 9.76 -9.05
CA CYS A 63 2.40 8.79 -8.38
C CYS A 63 1.59 7.91 -7.43
N ALA A 64 1.90 6.61 -7.38
CA ALA A 64 1.26 5.69 -6.45
C ALA A 64 1.81 5.77 -5.02
N GLY A 65 2.90 6.51 -4.79
CA GLY A 65 3.66 6.47 -3.54
C GLY A 65 4.55 5.23 -3.46
N GLY A 66 5.56 5.24 -2.60
CA GLY A 66 6.55 4.17 -2.54
C GLY A 66 7.12 3.96 -1.14
N SER A 67 7.92 2.90 -0.93
CA SER A 67 8.42 1.98 -1.97
C SER A 67 7.47 0.84 -2.35
N SER A 68 6.44 0.53 -1.54
CA SER A 68 5.45 -0.54 -1.80
C SER A 68 4.34 -0.13 -2.79
N ALA A 69 4.71 0.56 -3.87
CA ALA A 69 3.80 1.19 -4.83
C ALA A 69 2.83 0.19 -5.49
N GLY A 70 3.38 -0.87 -6.10
CA GLY A 70 2.60 -1.88 -6.81
C GLY A 70 1.69 -2.69 -5.89
N ALA A 71 2.08 -2.86 -4.61
CA ALA A 71 1.26 -3.52 -3.61
C ALA A 71 -0.02 -2.70 -3.34
N ALA A 72 0.12 -1.39 -3.14
CA ALA A 72 -1.02 -0.50 -2.98
C ALA A 72 -1.91 -0.45 -4.23
N VAL A 73 -1.32 -0.33 -5.43
CA VAL A 73 -2.09 -0.32 -6.69
C VAL A 73 -2.85 -1.64 -6.89
N ALA A 74 -2.23 -2.78 -6.59
CA ALA A 74 -2.85 -4.10 -6.69
C ALA A 74 -4.11 -4.25 -5.82
N VAL A 75 -4.05 -3.74 -4.58
CA VAL A 75 -5.19 -3.74 -3.65
C VAL A 75 -6.25 -2.73 -4.09
N ALA A 76 -5.84 -1.51 -4.47
CA ALA A 76 -6.73 -0.41 -4.82
C ALA A 76 -7.60 -0.71 -6.04
N ALA A 77 -7.02 -1.33 -7.07
CA ALA A 77 -7.80 -1.72 -8.25
C ALA A 77 -8.50 -3.09 -8.07
N GLY A 78 -8.31 -3.79 -6.95
CA GLY A 78 -9.00 -5.05 -6.62
C GLY A 78 -8.48 -6.33 -7.30
N VAL A 79 -7.18 -6.45 -7.56
CA VAL A 79 -6.55 -7.69 -8.12
C VAL A 79 -6.31 -8.64 -6.97
N VAL A 80 -5.93 -8.10 -5.82
CA VAL A 80 -5.77 -8.84 -4.57
C VAL A 80 -6.71 -8.29 -3.50
N HIS A 81 -6.97 -9.12 -2.48
CA HIS A 81 -7.75 -8.71 -1.31
C HIS A 81 -6.93 -7.87 -0.34
N ALA A 82 -5.67 -8.27 -0.15
CA ALA A 82 -4.68 -7.58 0.66
C ALA A 82 -3.29 -7.78 0.05
N SER A 83 -2.32 -6.99 0.51
CA SER A 83 -0.92 -7.18 0.15
C SER A 83 0.00 -6.92 1.34
N VAL A 84 1.22 -7.44 1.22
CA VAL A 84 2.31 -7.26 2.18
C VAL A 84 3.34 -6.32 1.57
N GLY A 85 3.90 -5.43 2.38
CA GLY A 85 5.02 -4.56 2.01
C GLY A 85 5.99 -4.39 3.18
N SER A 86 7.07 -3.63 2.95
CA SER A 86 7.98 -3.21 4.02
C SER A 86 7.87 -1.70 4.25
N ASP A 87 7.94 -1.29 5.51
CA ASP A 87 7.91 0.11 5.95
C ASP A 87 9.15 0.39 6.80
N THR A 88 10.12 1.05 6.19
CA THR A 88 11.33 1.55 6.88
C THR A 88 11.11 2.97 7.41
N GLY A 89 10.44 3.81 6.61
CA GLY A 89 10.18 5.22 6.95
C GLY A 89 8.82 5.75 6.49
N GLY A 90 7.94 4.89 5.98
CA GLY A 90 6.66 5.27 5.40
C GLY A 90 6.19 4.38 4.25
N SER A 91 6.99 3.41 3.84
CA SER A 91 6.83 2.69 2.58
C SER A 91 5.62 1.76 2.47
N VAL A 92 4.84 1.57 3.54
CA VAL A 92 3.49 0.96 3.52
C VAL A 92 2.42 2.03 3.70
N ARG A 93 2.60 2.93 4.67
CA ARG A 93 1.59 3.94 5.02
C ARG A 93 1.38 4.99 3.92
N LEU A 94 2.46 5.45 3.30
CA LEU A 94 2.42 6.48 2.26
C LEU A 94 1.72 5.99 0.97
N PRO A 95 2.11 4.85 0.35
CA PRO A 95 1.39 4.34 -0.81
C PRO A 95 -0.06 3.94 -0.48
N ALA A 96 -0.36 3.47 0.73
CA ALA A 96 -1.74 3.25 1.13
C ALA A 96 -2.56 4.55 1.17
N ALA A 97 -2.02 5.61 1.77
CA ALA A 97 -2.67 6.92 1.84
C ALA A 97 -2.93 7.51 0.44
N TYR A 98 -1.96 7.38 -0.48
CA TYR A 98 -2.11 7.89 -1.85
C TYR A 98 -3.17 7.14 -2.65
N ASN A 99 -3.49 5.90 -2.26
CA ASN A 99 -4.44 5.06 -2.95
C ASN A 99 -5.74 4.81 -2.17
N GLY A 100 -6.03 5.59 -1.12
CA GLY A 100 -7.30 5.48 -0.37
C GLY A 100 -7.47 4.13 0.33
N LEU A 101 -6.38 3.56 0.83
CA LEU A 101 -6.32 2.25 1.48
C LEU A 101 -5.89 2.35 2.94
N VAL A 102 -6.08 1.27 3.68
CA VAL A 102 -5.51 1.08 5.01
C VAL A 102 -4.08 0.58 4.87
N GLY A 103 -3.11 1.38 5.33
CA GLY A 103 -1.70 0.99 5.43
C GLY A 103 -1.31 0.78 6.88
N TYR A 104 -1.23 -0.48 7.31
CA TYR A 104 -0.90 -0.82 8.69
C TYR A 104 0.56 -1.22 8.82
N LYS A 105 1.29 -0.47 9.66
CA LYS A 105 2.64 -0.82 10.09
C LYS A 105 2.58 -1.28 11.55
N PRO A 106 2.78 -2.58 11.84
CA PRO A 106 2.86 -3.10 13.19
C PRO A 106 3.97 -2.43 14.03
N SER A 107 3.99 -2.77 15.32
CA SER A 107 5.15 -2.51 16.16
C SER A 107 6.34 -3.31 15.65
N TYR A 108 7.54 -2.74 15.75
CA TYR A 108 8.77 -3.37 15.29
C TYR A 108 8.98 -4.74 15.96
N GLY A 109 9.36 -5.75 15.17
CA GLY A 109 9.59 -7.12 15.63
C GLY A 109 8.32 -7.98 15.83
N VAL A 110 7.12 -7.40 15.76
CA VAL A 110 5.86 -8.17 15.96
C VAL A 110 5.63 -9.17 14.83
N VAL A 111 5.98 -8.78 13.61
CA VAL A 111 5.94 -9.65 12.43
C VAL A 111 7.38 -9.95 12.04
N SER A 112 7.68 -11.25 11.88
CA SER A 112 9.02 -11.70 11.50
C SER A 112 9.47 -11.10 10.17
N ARG A 113 10.77 -10.82 10.10
CA ARG A 113 11.47 -10.32 8.91
C ARG A 113 12.36 -11.38 8.30
N TRP A 114 12.29 -12.61 8.77
CA TRP A 114 13.00 -13.72 8.15
C TRP A 114 12.58 -13.85 6.67
N GLY A 115 13.55 -13.78 5.76
CA GLY A 115 13.31 -13.76 4.31
C GLY A 115 13.02 -12.38 3.71
N LEU A 116 12.93 -11.32 4.51
CA LEU A 116 12.86 -9.94 4.01
C LEU A 116 14.26 -9.47 3.59
N VAL A 117 14.38 -8.92 2.37
CA VAL A 117 15.62 -8.28 1.93
C VAL A 117 15.82 -7.00 2.76
N PRO A 118 16.91 -6.88 3.53
CA PRO A 118 17.08 -5.75 4.44
C PRO A 118 17.41 -4.46 3.67
N TYR A 119 16.81 -3.36 4.09
CA TYR A 119 17.20 -2.02 3.69
C TYR A 119 17.85 -1.28 4.87
N CYS A 120 17.10 -1.07 5.96
CA CYS A 120 17.63 -0.59 7.23
C CYS A 120 17.11 -1.48 8.35
N ALA A 121 17.89 -2.50 8.72
CA ALA A 121 17.44 -3.57 9.60
C ALA A 121 17.03 -3.12 11.01
N SER A 122 17.36 -1.90 11.46
CA SER A 122 16.86 -1.36 12.73
C SER A 122 15.47 -0.71 12.63
N LEU A 123 14.97 -0.47 11.41
CA LEU A 123 13.73 0.23 11.12
C LEU A 123 12.75 -0.58 10.26
N ASP A 124 13.25 -1.52 9.47
CA ASP A 124 12.44 -2.34 8.57
C ASP A 124 11.36 -3.09 9.34
N THR A 125 10.11 -2.81 9.00
CA THR A 125 8.94 -3.47 9.55
C THR A 125 8.09 -4.04 8.41
N VAL A 126 7.69 -5.30 8.48
CA VAL A 126 6.69 -5.86 7.55
C VAL A 126 5.33 -5.26 7.88
N GLY A 127 4.62 -4.75 6.88
CA GLY A 127 3.31 -4.13 7.03
C GLY A 127 2.29 -4.61 6.00
N PHE A 128 1.03 -4.25 6.22
CA PHE A 128 -0.11 -4.71 5.41
C PHE A 128 -0.81 -3.54 4.73
N ILE A 129 -1.21 -3.76 3.48
CA ILE A 129 -2.06 -2.84 2.75
C ILE A 129 -3.38 -3.55 2.43
N THR A 130 -4.48 -2.96 2.88
CA THR A 130 -5.83 -3.57 2.88
C THR A 130 -6.89 -2.52 2.55
N ARG A 131 -8.12 -2.95 2.24
CA ARG A 131 -9.24 -2.02 2.01
C ARG A 131 -9.96 -1.62 3.30
N ASP A 132 -9.82 -2.42 4.35
CA ASP A 132 -10.41 -2.15 5.66
C ASP A 132 -9.50 -2.60 6.80
N VAL A 133 -9.79 -2.09 8.00
CA VAL A 133 -8.98 -2.34 9.20
C VAL A 133 -9.14 -3.78 9.71
N ALA A 134 -10.27 -4.42 9.43
CA ALA A 134 -10.54 -5.78 9.90
C ALA A 134 -9.63 -6.80 9.19
N ASP A 135 -9.40 -6.63 7.89
CA ASP A 135 -8.45 -7.41 7.11
C ASP A 135 -7.02 -7.21 7.63
N ALA A 136 -6.61 -5.97 7.93
CA ALA A 136 -5.29 -5.69 8.50
C ALA A 136 -5.08 -6.36 9.86
N ALA A 137 -6.10 -6.32 10.72
CA ALA A 137 -6.08 -6.97 12.03
C ALA A 137 -6.03 -8.50 11.90
N THR A 138 -6.77 -9.07 10.95
CA THR A 138 -6.74 -10.50 10.66
C THR A 138 -5.35 -10.93 10.19
N LEU A 139 -4.72 -10.16 9.29
CA LEU A 139 -3.36 -10.43 8.83
C LEU A 139 -2.34 -10.35 9.97
N LEU A 140 -2.48 -9.38 10.87
CA LEU A 140 -1.62 -9.29 12.05
C LEU A 140 -1.80 -10.53 12.94
N ASP A 141 -3.04 -10.93 13.21
CA ASP A 141 -3.34 -12.05 14.11
C ASP A 141 -2.76 -13.38 13.60
N ILE A 142 -2.67 -13.59 12.29
CA ILE A 142 -2.08 -14.81 11.71
C ILE A 142 -0.56 -14.74 11.54
N THR A 143 0.04 -13.54 11.52
CA THR A 143 1.48 -13.37 11.21
C THR A 143 2.33 -13.00 12.42
N GLN A 144 1.73 -12.49 13.49
CA GLN A 144 2.48 -12.07 14.66
C GLN A 144 3.01 -13.23 15.50
N GLY A 145 4.15 -13.01 16.13
CA GLY A 145 4.71 -13.93 17.12
C GLY A 145 6.23 -14.04 17.05
N ILE A 146 6.79 -14.76 18.01
CA ILE A 146 8.22 -15.09 18.03
C ILE A 146 8.57 -16.00 16.87
N ASP A 147 9.60 -15.62 16.12
CA ASP A 147 10.21 -16.44 15.08
C ASP A 147 11.67 -16.74 15.47
N PRO A 148 12.04 -18.01 15.70
CA PRO A 148 13.41 -18.41 16.02
C PRO A 148 14.44 -18.02 14.95
N LEU A 149 14.02 -17.77 13.71
CA LEU A 149 14.89 -17.36 12.61
C LEU A 149 15.07 -15.84 12.51
N ASP A 150 14.30 -15.06 13.28
CA ASP A 150 14.45 -13.62 13.41
C ASP A 150 14.81 -13.25 14.86
N ALA A 151 16.09 -12.94 15.07
CA ALA A 151 16.63 -12.53 16.37
C ALA A 151 16.03 -11.23 16.93
N THR A 152 15.26 -10.49 16.11
CA THR A 152 14.57 -9.25 16.51
C THR A 152 13.07 -9.43 16.70
N SER A 153 12.55 -10.66 16.51
CA SER A 153 11.15 -10.95 16.75
C SER A 153 10.80 -10.77 18.23
N VAL A 154 9.59 -10.26 18.47
CA VAL A 154 9.07 -10.04 19.83
C VAL A 154 7.73 -10.74 20.01
N ASP A 155 7.46 -11.13 21.25
CA ASP A 155 6.18 -11.73 21.59
C ASP A 155 5.09 -10.65 21.57
N ALA A 156 3.93 -10.99 21.01
CA ALA A 156 2.83 -10.07 20.79
C ALA A 156 1.50 -10.74 21.17
N ASP A 157 0.64 -10.03 21.91
CA ASP A 157 -0.64 -10.57 22.37
C ASP A 157 -1.62 -10.71 21.19
N PRO A 158 -2.10 -11.92 20.84
CA PRO A 158 -2.94 -12.18 19.67
C PRO A 158 -4.39 -11.68 19.78
N ARG A 159 -4.65 -10.66 20.61
CA ARG A 159 -5.99 -10.15 20.92
C ARG A 159 -6.43 -8.99 20.05
N THR A 160 -5.69 -8.61 19.00
CA THR A 160 -5.99 -7.39 18.22
C THR A 160 -7.40 -7.41 17.62
N THR A 161 -7.84 -8.51 16.98
CA THR A 161 -9.22 -8.60 16.44
C THR A 161 -10.28 -8.65 17.54
N ARG A 162 -9.98 -9.22 18.72
CA ARG A 162 -10.91 -9.24 19.86
C ARG A 162 -11.08 -7.86 20.47
N LEU A 163 -10.00 -7.08 20.54
CA LEU A 163 -10.02 -5.71 21.06
C LEU A 163 -10.83 -4.78 20.16
N LEU A 164 -10.68 -4.86 18.84
CA LEU A 164 -11.45 -4.05 17.88
C LEU A 164 -12.98 -4.22 18.03
N ARG A 165 -13.45 -5.43 18.35
CA ARG A 165 -14.89 -5.70 18.57
C ARG A 165 -15.41 -5.17 19.91
N SER A 166 -14.51 -4.97 20.88
CA SER A 166 -14.85 -4.54 22.25
C SER A 166 -14.64 -3.04 22.48
N LEU A 167 -13.86 -2.39 21.63
CA LEU A 167 -13.52 -0.98 21.73
C LEU A 167 -14.62 -0.15 21.05
N GLY A 168 -15.44 0.51 21.86
CA GLY A 168 -16.29 1.62 21.43
C GLY A 168 -15.43 2.86 21.14
N VAL A 169 -14.63 2.83 20.08
CA VAL A 169 -13.95 4.02 19.56
C VAL A 169 -14.80 4.55 18.43
N GLY A 170 -15.63 5.56 18.73
CA GLY A 170 -16.40 6.27 17.73
C GLY A 170 -15.48 6.98 16.76
N VAL A 171 -15.33 6.43 15.56
CA VAL A 171 -14.85 7.19 14.40
C VAL A 171 -16.08 7.74 13.71
N GLY A 172 -16.49 8.94 14.14
CA GLY A 172 -17.47 9.73 13.40
C GLY A 172 -16.79 10.39 12.20
N VAL A 173 -17.15 9.93 11.00
CA VAL A 173 -17.21 10.72 9.76
C VAL A 173 -18.41 10.24 8.95
#